data_AF-A0A819EBG9-F1
#
_entry.id   AF-A0A819EBG9-F1
#
_cell.length_a   1.000
_cell.length_b   1.000
_cell.length_c   1.000
_cell.angle_alpha   90.00
_cell.angle_beta   90.00
_cell.angle_gamma   90.00
#
_symmetry.space_group_name_H-M   'P 1'
#
loop_
_entity.id
_entity.type
_entity.pdbx_description
1 polymer ?
#
loop_
_entity_poly.entity_id
_entity_poly.type
_entity_poly.pdbx_seq_one_letter_code
_entity_poly.pdbx_strand_id
1 'polypeptide(L)'
;MRQLLLLRRSLISVRFSSYSVSPQATISHDEPNSPTLAENVDITIAGGGLVGSAMALAFASSPVFKNHKIVLLESQSKLPQVSKNKPYSNRVFALNAQSISLFEIENDVIQSCLLERLKQFHVEPRLNSKVKHFEYEENSIRIKLQDEKINLRTRLLIAADGYQSSIREMARISTMQWDYNQFGIVATLQLADNMPDNVVAWQRFLPTGPIACLPLSNTHSSLVWTVPKSMHKEIMKLSDEQFVDAINKAFTSDTYKHNGVISITERIRSYWQQVIP
;
A
#
# COMPACT_ATOMS: atom_id res chain seq x y z
N MET A 1 -10.54 -13.34 0.57
CA MET A 1 -11.32 -12.14 0.21
C MET A 1 -12.60 -12.20 1.02
N ARG A 2 -12.85 -11.23 1.91
CA ARG A 2 -14.06 -11.19 2.74
C ARG A 2 -14.89 -9.98 2.29
N GLN A 3 -16.05 -10.22 1.68
CA GLN A 3 -17.12 -9.23 1.57
C GLN A 3 -18.07 -9.52 2.74
N LEU A 4 -18.21 -8.57 3.65
CA LEU A 4 -19.02 -8.74 4.84
C LEU A 4 -20.33 -7.97 4.67
N LEU A 5 -21.45 -8.68 4.58
CA LEU A 5 -22.78 -8.09 4.70
C LEU A 5 -23.02 -7.65 6.15
N LEU A 6 -23.18 -6.34 6.36
CA LEU A 6 -23.84 -5.79 7.55
C LEU A 6 -25.34 -6.04 7.40
N LEU A 7 -25.78 -7.28 7.68
CA LEU A 7 -27.19 -7.62 7.79
C LEU A 7 -27.57 -7.88 9.24
N ARG A 8 -28.61 -7.19 9.69
CA ARG A 8 -29.50 -7.73 10.72
C ARG A 8 -30.21 -8.95 10.12
N ARG A 9 -29.82 -10.14 10.59
CA ARG A 9 -30.47 -11.47 10.49
C ARG A 9 -30.51 -12.18 9.12
N SER A 10 -29.89 -13.37 9.19
CA SER A 10 -30.24 -14.68 8.60
C SER A 10 -29.85 -15.05 7.16
N LEU A 11 -29.09 -16.16 7.11
CA LEU A 11 -29.11 -17.29 6.15
C LEU A 11 -28.28 -17.22 4.85
N ILE A 12 -27.11 -17.87 4.86
CA ILE A 12 -26.74 -19.09 4.08
C ILE A 12 -25.21 -19.18 3.82
N SER A 13 -24.70 -20.42 3.89
CA SER A 13 -23.29 -20.83 3.96
C SER A 13 -22.50 -20.70 2.66
N VAL A 14 -21.16 -20.51 2.73
CA VAL A 14 -20.21 -20.97 1.70
C VAL A 14 -18.81 -21.33 2.28
N ARG A 15 -18.17 -22.26 1.57
CA ARG A 15 -16.91 -23.00 1.74
C ARG A 15 -15.61 -22.19 1.80
N PHE A 16 -14.63 -22.81 2.45
CA PHE A 16 -13.25 -22.34 2.62
C PHE A 16 -12.30 -22.86 1.54
N SER A 17 -11.35 -22.04 1.08
CA SER A 17 -10.07 -22.53 0.57
C SER A 17 -8.92 -21.80 1.25
N SER A 18 -8.00 -22.57 1.80
CA SER A 18 -6.75 -22.10 2.39
C SER A 18 -5.61 -22.50 1.46
N TYR A 19 -4.76 -21.55 1.08
CA TYR A 19 -3.48 -21.85 0.48
C TYR A 19 -2.39 -21.69 1.53
N SER A 20 -1.66 -22.77 1.79
CA SER A 20 -0.39 -22.77 2.48
C SER A 20 0.74 -22.71 1.44
N VAL A 21 1.76 -21.91 1.73
CA VAL A 21 3.02 -21.95 0.99
C VAL A 21 4.08 -22.50 1.93
N SER A 22 4.68 -23.62 1.56
CA SER A 22 5.89 -24.14 2.20
C SER A 22 7.10 -23.85 1.29
N PRO A 23 8.29 -23.57 1.85
CA PRO A 23 9.48 -23.27 1.07
C PRO A 23 10.30 -24.54 0.82
N GLN A 24 10.76 -24.76 -0.41
CA GLN A 24 11.98 -25.52 -0.66
C GLN A 24 12.77 -24.91 -1.83
N ALA A 25 14.06 -24.70 -1.55
CA ALA A 25 15.09 -24.33 -2.49
C ALA A 25 15.75 -25.59 -3.05
N THR A 26 16.17 -25.53 -4.31
CA THR A 26 17.23 -26.38 -4.85
C THR A 26 18.15 -25.49 -5.69
N ILE A 27 19.43 -25.48 -5.35
CA ILE A 27 20.49 -24.76 -6.05
C ILE A 27 20.96 -25.66 -7.20
N SER A 28 20.95 -25.15 -8.42
CA SER A 28 21.75 -25.67 -9.53
C SER A 28 22.76 -24.59 -9.94
N HIS A 29 24.03 -24.97 -9.92
CA HIS A 29 25.13 -24.20 -10.45
C HIS A 29 25.05 -24.17 -11.98
N ASP A 30 25.18 -22.98 -12.58
CA ASP A 30 25.57 -22.84 -13.98
C ASP A 30 26.56 -21.66 -14.12
N GLU A 31 27.58 -21.91 -14.94
CA GLU A 31 28.75 -21.06 -15.22
C GLU A 31 28.43 -19.73 -15.94
N PRO A 32 29.34 -18.74 -15.89
CA PRO A 32 29.05 -17.39 -16.36
C PRO A 32 29.12 -17.29 -17.89
N ASN A 33 27.96 -17.11 -18.54
CA ASN A 33 27.89 -16.70 -19.93
C ASN A 33 28.35 -15.24 -20.10
N SER A 34 29.02 -15.02 -21.23
CA SER A 34 29.61 -13.80 -21.81
C SER A 34 28.84 -12.48 -21.53
N PRO A 35 29.55 -11.32 -21.48
CA PRO A 35 28.97 -10.06 -21.06
C PRO A 35 27.90 -9.61 -22.07
N THR A 36 26.63 -9.75 -21.70
CA THR A 36 25.54 -9.03 -22.34
C THR A 36 25.84 -7.54 -22.24
N LEU A 37 25.99 -6.88 -23.40
CA LEU A 37 26.32 -5.46 -23.50
C LEU A 37 25.31 -4.65 -22.67
N ALA A 38 25.79 -3.98 -21.62
CA ALA A 38 24.93 -3.22 -20.74
C ALA A 38 24.39 -2.00 -21.47
N GLU A 39 23.07 -1.82 -21.45
CA GLU A 39 22.43 -0.68 -22.06
C GLU A 39 22.63 0.57 -21.20
N ASN A 40 23.17 1.64 -21.80
CA ASN A 40 23.34 2.92 -21.11
C ASN A 40 22.02 3.70 -21.06
N VAL A 41 21.69 4.18 -19.87
CA VAL A 41 20.54 5.02 -19.55
C VAL A 41 20.98 6.13 -18.60
N ASP A 42 20.30 7.27 -18.57
CA ASP A 42 20.67 8.37 -17.68
C ASP A 42 20.06 8.19 -16.29
N ILE A 43 18.78 7.84 -16.25
CA ILE A 43 18.01 7.71 -15.02
C ILE A 43 17.23 6.41 -15.05
N THR A 44 17.35 5.62 -13.98
CA THR A 44 16.55 4.42 -13.76
C THR A 44 15.69 4.60 -12.52
N ILE A 45 14.38 4.48 -12.67
CA ILE A 45 13.42 4.49 -11.58
C ILE A 45 12.94 3.06 -11.38
N ALA A 46 13.16 2.51 -10.19
CA ALA A 46 12.75 1.15 -9.86
C ALA A 46 11.47 1.15 -9.02
N GLY A 47 10.38 0.63 -9.59
CA GLY A 47 9.05 0.56 -9.00
C GLY A 47 8.05 1.46 -9.73
N GLY A 48 7.12 0.87 -10.49
CA GLY A 48 6.10 1.58 -11.27
C GLY A 48 4.80 1.86 -10.52
N GLY A 49 4.82 1.81 -9.17
CA GLY A 49 3.71 2.26 -8.33
C GLY A 49 3.43 3.76 -8.48
N LEU A 50 2.53 4.30 -7.65
CA LEU A 50 2.18 5.74 -7.68
C LEU A 50 3.42 6.64 -7.61
N VAL A 51 4.33 6.37 -6.68
CA VAL A 51 5.52 7.20 -6.45
C VAL A 51 6.45 7.19 -7.66
N GLY A 52 6.84 6.02 -8.16
CA GLY A 52 7.78 5.95 -9.28
C GLY A 52 7.18 6.40 -10.61
N SER A 53 5.90 6.09 -10.87
CA SER A 53 5.21 6.58 -12.07
C SER A 53 5.01 8.10 -12.04
N ALA A 54 4.65 8.68 -10.89
CA ALA A 54 4.57 10.12 -10.73
C ALA A 54 5.95 10.80 -10.87
N MET A 55 7.00 10.21 -10.29
CA MET A 55 8.38 10.69 -10.44
C MET A 55 8.83 10.67 -11.91
N ALA A 56 8.54 9.58 -12.62
CA ALA A 56 8.83 9.45 -14.03
C ALA A 56 8.13 10.54 -14.85
N LEU A 57 6.86 10.83 -14.56
CA LEU A 57 6.11 11.92 -15.22
C LEU A 57 6.68 13.29 -14.89
N ALA A 58 7.12 13.51 -13.65
CA ALA A 58 7.73 14.76 -13.23
C ALA A 58 9.03 15.04 -14.00
N PHE A 59 9.90 14.04 -14.16
CA PHE A 59 11.07 14.18 -15.03
C PHE A 59 10.67 14.37 -16.48
N ALA A 60 9.74 13.56 -16.98
CA ALA A 60 9.29 13.63 -18.36
C ALA A 60 8.72 15.01 -18.75
N SER A 61 8.01 15.65 -17.83
CA SER A 61 7.37 16.95 -18.01
C SER A 61 8.33 18.13 -17.84
N SER A 62 9.53 17.89 -17.30
CA SER A 62 10.52 18.94 -17.03
C SER A 62 11.43 19.17 -18.24
N PRO A 63 11.58 20.41 -18.72
CA PRO A 63 12.48 20.73 -19.83
C PRO A 63 13.93 20.32 -19.59
N VAL A 64 14.37 20.29 -18.32
CA VAL A 64 15.73 19.93 -17.91
C VAL A 64 16.06 18.48 -18.28
N PHE A 65 15.07 17.58 -18.19
CA PHE A 65 15.27 16.16 -18.43
C PHE A 65 14.86 15.70 -19.84
N LYS A 66 14.53 16.64 -20.74
CA LYS A 66 14.05 16.34 -22.11
C LYS A 66 14.99 15.45 -22.93
N ASN A 67 16.30 15.63 -22.74
CA ASN A 67 17.33 14.88 -23.47
C ASN A 67 17.91 13.69 -22.68
N HIS A 68 17.33 13.36 -21.52
CA HIS A 68 17.81 12.23 -20.70
C HIS A 68 17.02 10.97 -21.03
N LYS A 69 17.71 9.85 -21.20
CA LYS A 69 17.08 8.54 -21.36
C LYS A 69 16.65 8.00 -20.00
N ILE A 70 15.33 7.97 -19.79
CA ILE A 70 14.72 7.57 -18.52
C ILE A 70 14.03 6.21 -18.69
N VAL A 71 14.35 5.28 -17.80
CA VAL A 71 13.71 3.96 -17.75
C VAL A 71 12.96 3.80 -16.44
N LEU A 72 11.69 3.39 -16.52
CA LEU A 72 10.85 3.03 -15.38
C LEU A 72 10.70 1.50 -15.33
N LEU A 73 11.24 0.87 -14.30
CA LEU A 73 11.13 -0.58 -14.08
C LEU A 73 9.88 -0.88 -13.24
N GLU A 74 9.00 -1.74 -13.74
CA GLU A 74 7.84 -2.26 -13.00
C GLU A 74 7.91 -3.78 -12.91
N SER A 75 7.82 -4.28 -11.69
CA SER A 75 7.81 -5.71 -11.38
C SER A 75 6.57 -6.46 -11.90
N GLN A 76 5.44 -5.77 -12.05
CA GLN A 76 4.21 -6.36 -12.55
C GLN A 76 4.29 -6.58 -14.07
N SER A 77 3.77 -7.72 -14.53
CA SER A 77 3.75 -8.10 -15.94
C SER A 77 2.64 -7.44 -16.75
N LYS A 78 1.61 -6.92 -16.07
CA LYS A 78 0.49 -6.20 -16.68
C LYS A 78 0.25 -4.91 -15.92
N LEU A 79 -0.07 -3.86 -16.65
CA LEU A 79 -0.63 -2.64 -16.08
C LEU A 79 -1.94 -2.99 -15.34
N PRO A 80 -2.26 -2.32 -14.23
CA PRO A 80 -3.54 -2.51 -13.58
C PRO A 80 -4.67 -2.21 -14.58
N GLN A 81 -5.57 -3.15 -14.83
CA GLN A 81 -6.69 -2.87 -15.72
C GLN A 81 -7.79 -2.12 -14.97
N VAL A 82 -8.21 -0.99 -15.55
CA VAL A 82 -9.38 -0.24 -15.09
C VAL A 82 -10.61 -1.05 -15.50
N SER A 83 -11.16 -1.82 -14.56
CA SER A 83 -12.44 -2.49 -14.73
C SER A 83 -13.45 -1.85 -13.82
N LYS A 84 -14.59 -1.42 -14.38
CA LYS A 84 -15.71 -0.88 -13.59
C LYS A 84 -16.29 -1.88 -12.57
N ASN A 85 -16.06 -3.18 -12.78
CA ASN A 85 -16.59 -4.26 -11.95
C ASN A 85 -15.50 -4.92 -11.09
N LYS A 86 -14.41 -4.21 -10.80
CA LYS A 86 -13.38 -4.73 -9.90
C LYS A 86 -13.87 -4.66 -8.44
N PRO A 87 -13.61 -5.69 -7.62
CA PRO A 87 -13.86 -5.57 -6.19
C PRO A 87 -12.93 -4.54 -5.55
N TYR A 88 -13.46 -3.77 -4.61
CA TYR A 88 -12.73 -2.73 -3.90
C TYR A 88 -11.42 -3.23 -3.25
N SER A 89 -10.40 -2.39 -3.30
CA SER A 89 -9.09 -2.65 -2.71
C SER A 89 -9.02 -2.20 -1.24
N ASN A 90 -8.33 -2.97 -0.39
CA ASN A 90 -8.11 -2.64 1.02
C ASN A 90 -6.90 -1.70 1.24
N ARG A 91 -6.52 -0.90 0.24
CA ARG A 91 -5.44 0.08 0.40
C ARG A 91 -5.98 1.33 1.09
N VAL A 92 -5.27 1.78 2.13
CA VAL A 92 -5.63 2.96 2.92
C VAL A 92 -4.67 4.11 2.57
N PHE A 93 -5.22 5.31 2.40
CA PHE A 93 -4.46 6.54 2.13
C PHE A 93 -4.72 7.58 3.22
N ALA A 94 -3.69 8.34 3.57
CA ALA A 94 -3.86 9.56 4.36
C ALA A 94 -4.34 10.67 3.42
N LEU A 95 -5.58 11.14 3.60
CA LEU A 95 -6.17 12.19 2.77
C LEU A 95 -6.01 13.56 3.45
N ASN A 96 -5.73 14.58 2.65
CA ASN A 96 -5.91 15.98 3.02
C ASN A 96 -6.95 16.61 2.07
N ALA A 97 -7.46 17.81 2.38
CA ALA A 97 -8.55 18.44 1.63
C ALA A 97 -8.26 18.57 0.11
N GLN A 98 -7.00 18.74 -0.28
CA GLN A 98 -6.58 18.86 -1.69
C GLN A 98 -6.52 17.50 -2.41
N SER A 99 -6.41 16.42 -1.65
CA SER A 99 -6.22 15.06 -2.16
C SER A 99 -7.53 14.26 -2.24
N ILE A 100 -8.63 14.75 -1.64
CA ILE A 100 -9.91 14.04 -1.60
C ILE A 100 -10.40 13.70 -3.01
N SER A 101 -10.48 14.70 -3.90
CA SER A 101 -10.93 14.48 -5.28
C SER A 101 -10.01 13.60 -6.10
N LEU A 102 -8.73 13.49 -5.71
CA LEU A 102 -7.74 12.63 -6.39
C LEU A 102 -7.90 11.15 -5.99
N PHE A 103 -8.34 10.88 -4.76
CA PHE A 103 -8.40 9.55 -4.17
C PHE A 103 -9.83 8.99 -3.97
N GLU A 104 -10.86 9.71 -4.44
CA GLU A 104 -12.17 9.10 -4.74
C GLU A 104 -12.07 7.99 -5.79
N ILE A 105 -10.94 7.92 -6.48
CA ILE A 105 -10.62 6.94 -7.51
C ILE A 105 -9.68 5.87 -6.93
N GLU A 106 -9.92 4.59 -7.26
CA GLU A 106 -9.06 3.49 -6.82
C GLU A 106 -7.59 3.69 -7.25
N ASN A 107 -6.65 3.33 -6.36
CA ASN A 107 -5.21 3.41 -6.60
C ASN A 107 -4.75 2.84 -7.94
N ASP A 108 -5.32 1.69 -8.31
CA ASP A 108 -4.94 0.97 -9.51
C ASP A 108 -5.34 1.77 -10.76
N VAL A 109 -6.44 2.52 -10.69
CA VAL A 109 -6.86 3.43 -11.77
C VAL A 109 -5.92 4.62 -11.87
N ILE A 110 -5.54 5.23 -10.74
CA ILE A 110 -4.57 6.34 -10.73
C ILE A 110 -3.25 5.88 -11.32
N GLN A 111 -2.72 4.74 -10.86
CA GLN A 111 -1.48 4.16 -11.37
C GLN A 111 -1.55 3.91 -12.88
N SER A 112 -2.65 3.35 -13.37
CA SER A 112 -2.84 3.10 -14.80
C SER A 112 -2.93 4.39 -15.61
N CYS A 113 -3.63 5.41 -15.12
CA CYS A 113 -3.65 6.72 -15.77
C CYS A 113 -2.25 7.34 -15.86
N LEU A 114 -1.43 7.22 -14.81
CA LEU A 114 -0.05 7.71 -14.84
C LEU A 114 0.81 6.94 -15.85
N LEU A 115 0.71 5.61 -15.88
CA LEU A 115 1.46 4.75 -16.81
C LEU A 115 1.01 4.93 -18.27
N GLU A 116 -0.29 5.12 -18.52
CA GLU A 116 -0.81 5.47 -19.84
C GLU A 116 -0.33 6.86 -20.29
N ARG A 117 -0.33 7.85 -19.39
CA ARG A 117 0.18 9.19 -19.70
C ARG A 117 1.67 9.17 -20.03
N LEU A 118 2.46 8.32 -19.37
CA LEU A 118 3.89 8.16 -19.64
C LEU A 118 4.19 7.73 -21.08
N LYS A 119 3.30 6.99 -21.74
CA LYS A 119 3.48 6.57 -23.15
C LYS A 119 3.59 7.75 -24.12
N GLN A 120 3.18 8.94 -23.71
CA GLN A 120 3.24 10.17 -24.51
C GLN A 120 4.56 10.94 -24.32
N PHE A 121 5.46 10.44 -23.47
CA PHE A 121 6.73 11.07 -23.17
C PHE A 121 7.91 10.14 -23.51
N HIS A 122 9.13 10.67 -23.42
CA HIS A 122 10.39 9.99 -23.68
C HIS A 122 10.86 9.05 -22.54
N VAL A 123 9.92 8.54 -21.74
CA VAL A 123 10.20 7.56 -20.69
C VAL A 123 9.87 6.17 -21.21
N GLU A 124 10.78 5.22 -21.02
CA GLU A 124 10.57 3.83 -21.40
C GLU A 124 10.10 3.00 -20.19
N PRO A 125 8.81 2.63 -20.11
CA PRO A 125 8.34 1.68 -19.11
C PRO A 125 8.74 0.25 -19.46
N ARG A 126 9.45 -0.44 -18.57
CA ARG A 126 9.78 -1.86 -18.67
C ARG A 126 8.99 -2.65 -17.65
N LEU A 127 8.02 -3.41 -18.13
CA LEU A 127 7.23 -4.33 -17.32
C LEU A 127 8.01 -5.61 -17.01
N ASN A 128 7.55 -6.37 -16.02
CA ASN A 128 8.19 -7.60 -15.55
C ASN A 128 9.69 -7.44 -15.26
N SER A 129 10.09 -6.24 -14.82
CA SER A 129 11.49 -5.87 -14.64
C SER A 129 11.70 -5.40 -13.20
N LYS A 130 12.57 -6.10 -12.48
CA LYS A 130 12.94 -5.78 -11.09
C LYS A 130 14.46 -5.77 -10.96
N VAL A 131 14.99 -4.82 -10.20
CA VAL A 131 16.41 -4.80 -9.84
C VAL A 131 16.70 -5.99 -8.93
N LYS A 132 17.59 -6.88 -9.36
CA LYS A 132 18.08 -8.01 -8.56
C LYS A 132 19.32 -7.62 -7.75
N HIS A 133 20.21 -6.86 -8.39
CA HIS A 133 21.48 -6.42 -7.80
C HIS A 133 21.96 -5.14 -8.49
N PHE A 134 22.77 -4.34 -7.80
CA PHE A 134 23.49 -3.24 -8.45
C PHE A 134 24.88 -3.05 -7.85
N GLU A 135 25.79 -2.51 -8.65
CA GLU A 135 27.17 -2.24 -8.28
C GLU A 135 27.53 -0.81 -8.68
N TYR A 136 28.23 -0.10 -7.78
CA TYR A 136 28.78 1.21 -8.07
C TYR A 136 30.01 1.05 -8.96
N GLU A 137 30.07 1.88 -10.01
CA GLU A 137 31.23 2.09 -10.85
C GLU A 137 31.67 3.55 -10.70
N GLU A 138 32.79 3.93 -11.32
CA GLU A 138 33.39 5.25 -11.14
C GLU A 138 32.44 6.42 -11.43
N ASN A 139 31.61 6.32 -12.47
CA ASN A 139 30.68 7.38 -12.90
C ASN A 139 29.25 6.87 -13.17
N SER A 140 28.93 5.66 -12.72
CA SER A 140 27.68 4.98 -13.06
C SER A 140 27.35 3.88 -12.06
N ILE A 141 26.16 3.32 -12.20
CA ILE A 141 25.65 2.19 -11.46
C ILE A 141 25.30 1.11 -12.47
N ARG A 142 25.91 -0.06 -12.32
CA ARG A 142 25.56 -1.26 -13.09
C ARG A 142 24.42 -1.97 -12.39
N ILE A 143 23.32 -2.20 -13.09
CA ILE A 143 22.10 -2.81 -12.56
C ILE A 143 21.89 -4.15 -13.26
N LYS A 144 21.75 -5.21 -12.47
CA LYS A 144 21.32 -6.53 -12.93
C LYS A 144 19.81 -6.67 -12.70
N LEU A 145 19.06 -6.93 -13.77
CA LEU A 145 17.63 -7.21 -13.66
C LEU A 145 17.38 -8.68 -13.28
N GLN A 146 16.18 -8.98 -12.78
CA GLN A 146 15.77 -10.32 -12.35
C GLN A 146 15.82 -11.36 -13.47
N ASP A 147 15.65 -10.96 -14.74
CA ASP A 147 15.74 -11.86 -15.89
C ASP A 147 17.19 -12.25 -16.25
N GLU A 148 18.19 -11.66 -15.57
CA GLU A 148 19.66 -11.82 -15.72
C GLU A 148 20.23 -11.63 -17.12
N LYS A 149 19.37 -11.50 -18.13
CA LYS A 149 19.73 -11.30 -19.53
C LYS A 149 20.00 -9.82 -19.83
N ILE A 150 19.39 -8.92 -19.07
CA ILE A 150 19.49 -7.48 -19.29
C ILE A 150 20.33 -6.84 -18.17
N ASN A 151 21.44 -6.24 -18.56
CA ASN A 151 22.23 -5.34 -17.72
C ASN A 151 21.93 -3.89 -18.13
N LEU A 152 21.60 -3.04 -17.16
CA LEU A 152 21.48 -1.60 -17.35
C LEU A 152 22.69 -0.90 -16.74
N ARG A 153 23.13 0.20 -17.33
CA ARG A 153 24.13 1.09 -16.74
C ARG A 153 23.51 2.48 -16.66
N THR A 154 23.37 3.00 -15.43
CA THR A 154 22.68 4.26 -15.16
C THR A 154 23.56 5.26 -14.44
N ARG A 155 23.29 6.56 -14.59
CA ARG A 155 23.94 7.60 -13.79
C ARG A 155 23.21 7.84 -12.47
N LEU A 156 21.90 7.58 -12.44
CA LEU A 156 21.04 7.77 -11.28
C LEU A 156 20.04 6.62 -11.14
N LEU A 157 20.12 5.89 -10.02
CA LEU A 157 19.11 4.91 -9.62
C LEU A 157 18.21 5.49 -8.53
N ILE A 158 16.91 5.52 -8.78
CA ILE A 158 15.88 5.96 -7.83
C ILE A 158 15.11 4.72 -7.34
N ALA A 159 15.14 4.49 -6.03
CA ALA A 159 14.39 3.42 -5.37
C ALA A 159 12.96 3.89 -5.04
N ALA A 160 11.98 3.41 -5.81
CA ALA A 160 10.55 3.62 -5.61
C ALA A 160 9.79 2.27 -5.49
N ASP A 161 10.47 1.22 -5.03
CA ASP A 161 10.03 -0.18 -4.97
C ASP A 161 9.27 -0.53 -3.67
N GLY A 162 8.77 0.47 -2.96
CA GLY A 162 7.84 0.31 -1.83
C GLY A 162 8.49 0.22 -0.44
N TYR A 163 7.67 -0.07 0.58
CA TYR A 163 8.10 -0.11 1.98
C TYR A 163 9.21 -1.14 2.22
N GLN A 164 9.08 -2.34 1.65
CA GLN A 164 10.13 -3.39 1.66
C GLN A 164 11.09 -3.23 0.47
N SER A 165 11.63 -2.03 0.30
CA SER A 165 12.56 -1.71 -0.78
C SER A 165 13.83 -2.57 -0.70
N SER A 166 13.96 -3.48 -1.66
CA SER A 166 15.16 -4.31 -1.85
C SER A 166 16.38 -3.48 -2.20
N ILE A 167 16.19 -2.39 -2.95
CA ILE A 167 17.28 -1.49 -3.36
C ILE A 167 17.83 -0.73 -2.17
N ARG A 168 16.94 -0.24 -1.29
CA ARG A 168 17.35 0.43 -0.04
C ARG A 168 18.16 -0.49 0.86
N GLU A 169 17.75 -1.75 0.99
CA GLU A 169 18.47 -2.78 1.75
C GLU A 169 19.86 -3.05 1.16
N MET A 170 19.94 -3.25 -0.16
CA MET A 170 21.22 -3.43 -0.87
C MET A 170 22.15 -2.22 -0.73
N ALA A 171 21.59 -1.01 -0.76
CA ALA A 171 22.30 0.25 -0.53
C ALA A 171 22.73 0.46 0.93
N ARG A 172 22.34 -0.44 1.86
CA ARG A 172 22.59 -0.34 3.30
C ARG A 172 22.08 0.96 3.93
N ILE A 173 21.00 1.50 3.39
CA ILE A 173 20.35 2.71 3.93
C ILE A 173 19.49 2.30 5.13
N SER A 174 19.89 2.75 6.32
CA SER A 174 19.18 2.46 7.57
C SER A 174 17.85 3.21 7.63
N THR A 175 16.83 2.57 8.21
CA THR A 175 15.52 3.19 8.47
C THR A 175 15.22 3.20 9.96
N MET A 176 14.60 4.28 10.43
CA MET A 176 13.99 4.29 11.75
C MET A 176 12.63 3.61 11.67
N GLN A 177 12.44 2.57 12.47
CA GLN A 177 11.19 1.84 12.54
C GLN A 177 10.62 1.96 13.95
N TRP A 178 9.37 2.39 14.04
CA TRP A 178 8.61 2.36 15.28
C TRP A 178 7.53 1.30 15.14
N ASP A 179 7.64 0.23 15.93
CA ASP A 179 6.54 -0.72 16.09
C ASP A 179 5.52 -0.08 17.04
N TYR A 180 4.41 0.41 16.47
CA TYR A 180 3.31 0.96 17.26
C TYR A 180 2.60 -0.13 18.10
N ASN A 181 2.93 -1.41 17.92
CA ASN A 181 2.29 -2.58 18.53
C ASN A 181 0.77 -2.61 18.30
N GLN A 182 0.36 -2.06 17.15
CA GLN A 182 -1.00 -1.97 16.67
C GLN A 182 -1.10 -2.63 15.29
N PHE A 183 -2.26 -3.17 14.98
CA PHE A 183 -2.60 -3.72 13.68
C PHE A 183 -3.78 -2.96 13.10
N GLY A 184 -3.70 -2.63 11.81
CA GLY A 184 -4.83 -2.11 11.04
C GLY A 184 -5.59 -3.24 10.38
N ILE A 185 -6.81 -3.48 10.84
CA ILE A 185 -7.75 -4.40 10.20
C ILE A 185 -8.51 -3.61 9.13
N VAL A 186 -8.42 -4.05 7.88
CA VAL A 186 -9.08 -3.40 6.74
C VAL A 186 -10.07 -4.36 6.11
N ALA A 187 -11.29 -3.90 5.85
CA ALA A 187 -12.33 -4.69 5.24
C ALA A 187 -13.26 -3.84 4.36
N THR A 188 -13.92 -4.48 3.40
CA THR A 188 -15.03 -3.87 2.66
C THR A 188 -16.33 -4.36 3.27
N LEU A 189 -17.13 -3.41 3.75
CA LEU A 189 -18.43 -3.64 4.37
C LEU A 189 -19.52 -3.37 3.35
N GLN A 190 -20.47 -4.28 3.22
CA GLN A 190 -21.73 -4.04 2.51
C GLN A 190 -22.77 -3.58 3.53
N LEU A 191 -23.34 -2.40 3.34
CA LEU A 191 -24.34 -1.79 4.21
C LEU A 191 -25.71 -2.43 4.04
N ALA A 192 -26.56 -2.29 5.07
CA ALA A 192 -27.95 -2.73 5.01
C ALA A 192 -28.76 -1.84 4.04
N ASP A 193 -29.73 -2.44 3.34
CA ASP A 193 -30.51 -1.82 2.25
C ASP A 193 -31.31 -0.56 2.64
N ASN A 194 -31.54 -0.33 3.95
CA ASN A 194 -32.36 0.77 4.47
C ASN A 194 -31.53 1.86 5.21
N MET A 195 -30.23 1.96 4.95
CA MET A 195 -29.39 3.02 5.51
C MET A 195 -29.63 4.36 4.78
N PRO A 196 -29.58 5.51 5.47
CA PRO A 196 -29.53 6.83 4.83
C PRO A 196 -28.29 6.97 3.94
N ASP A 197 -28.28 7.97 3.06
CA ASP A 197 -27.21 8.17 2.06
C ASP A 197 -25.80 7.99 2.64
N ASN A 198 -25.08 7.00 2.11
CA ASN A 198 -23.72 6.69 2.54
C ASN A 198 -22.71 7.65 1.91
N VAL A 199 -22.72 8.90 2.37
CA VAL A 199 -21.89 10.00 1.85
C VAL A 199 -20.95 10.59 2.92
N VAL A 200 -21.05 10.12 4.16
CA VAL A 200 -20.29 10.65 5.30
C VAL A 200 -19.26 9.62 5.74
N ALA A 201 -18.00 10.03 5.81
CA ALA A 201 -16.95 9.25 6.45
C ALA A 201 -17.08 9.37 7.98
N TRP A 202 -17.13 8.23 8.68
CA TRP A 202 -17.23 8.16 10.13
C TRP A 202 -15.92 7.72 10.74
N GLN A 203 -15.51 8.36 11.84
CA GLN A 203 -14.38 7.91 12.65
C GLN A 203 -14.70 8.03 14.13
N ARG A 204 -14.34 7.00 14.89
CA ARG A 204 -14.44 6.97 16.34
C ARG A 204 -13.10 6.56 16.95
N PHE A 205 -12.64 7.29 17.95
CA PHE A 205 -11.47 6.92 18.74
C PHE A 205 -11.91 6.05 19.93
N LEU A 206 -11.42 4.82 19.98
CA LEU A 206 -11.61 3.91 21.12
C LEU A 206 -10.33 3.86 21.96
N PRO A 207 -10.41 3.44 23.24
CA PRO A 207 -9.22 3.20 24.06
C PRO A 207 -8.22 2.23 23.41
N THR A 208 -8.71 1.34 22.55
CA THR A 208 -7.93 0.30 21.86
C THR A 208 -7.43 0.75 20.48
N GLY A 209 -7.76 1.95 20.03
CA GLY A 209 -7.38 2.49 18.72
C GLY A 209 -8.58 3.02 17.93
N PRO A 210 -8.33 3.83 16.89
CA PRO A 210 -9.40 4.35 16.04
C PRO A 210 -10.06 3.27 15.19
N ILE A 211 -11.35 3.47 14.95
CA ILE A 211 -12.14 2.75 13.95
C ILE A 211 -12.77 3.77 13.01
N ALA A 212 -12.67 3.55 11.70
CA ALA A 212 -13.18 4.44 10.66
C ALA A 212 -13.92 3.66 9.58
N CYS A 213 -15.00 4.25 9.06
CA CYS A 213 -15.75 3.78 7.91
C CYS A 213 -15.81 4.88 6.86
N LEU A 214 -15.28 4.61 5.66
CA LEU A 214 -15.25 5.55 4.55
C LEU A 214 -16.23 5.08 3.46
N PRO A 215 -17.13 5.95 2.98
CA PRO A 215 -18.08 5.58 1.93
C PRO A 215 -17.34 5.25 0.63
N LEU A 216 -17.71 4.13 0.00
CA LEU A 216 -17.23 3.72 -1.32
C LEU A 216 -18.34 3.78 -2.38
N SER A 217 -19.59 3.55 -1.95
CA SER A 217 -20.82 3.74 -2.72
C SER A 217 -22.00 3.79 -1.75
N ASN A 218 -23.22 3.96 -2.27
CA ASN A 218 -24.45 3.94 -1.46
C ASN A 218 -24.61 2.65 -0.64
N THR A 219 -24.02 1.54 -1.08
CA THR A 219 -24.17 0.22 -0.46
C THR A 219 -22.88 -0.33 0.15
N HIS A 220 -21.73 0.33 0.00
CA HIS A 220 -20.45 -0.18 0.48
C HIS A 220 -19.61 0.87 1.20
N SER A 221 -18.87 0.44 2.22
CA SER A 221 -17.89 1.25 2.94
C SER A 221 -16.57 0.51 3.15
N SER A 222 -15.46 1.25 3.15
CA SER A 222 -14.15 0.75 3.58
C SER A 222 -14.01 0.93 5.09
N LEU A 223 -13.72 -0.16 5.79
CA LEU A 223 -13.40 -0.17 7.21
C LEU A 223 -11.89 -0.08 7.41
N VAL A 224 -11.45 0.78 8.32
CA VAL A 224 -10.11 0.77 8.89
C VAL A 224 -10.23 0.73 10.41
N TRP A 225 -9.82 -0.38 11.03
CA TRP A 225 -9.88 -0.55 12.48
C TRP A 225 -8.50 -0.86 13.04
N THR A 226 -7.92 0.11 13.74
CA THR A 226 -6.66 -0.05 14.46
C THR A 226 -6.94 -0.70 15.83
N VAL A 227 -6.25 -1.80 16.11
CA VAL A 227 -6.38 -2.54 17.37
C VAL A 227 -5.02 -3.01 17.90
N PRO A 228 -4.87 -3.26 19.22
CA PRO A 228 -3.63 -3.75 19.77
C PRO A 228 -3.38 -5.19 19.32
N LYS A 229 -2.12 -5.61 19.34
CA LYS A 229 -1.69 -6.96 18.92
C LYS A 229 -2.44 -8.12 19.59
N SER A 230 -2.83 -7.98 20.86
CA SER A 230 -3.62 -8.98 21.59
C SER A 230 -5.01 -9.15 20.97
N MET A 231 -5.72 -8.05 20.80
CA MET A 231 -7.07 -8.00 20.23
C MET A 231 -7.10 -8.42 18.76
N HIS A 232 -6.08 -8.05 17.97
CA HIS A 232 -5.96 -8.50 16.59
C HIS A 232 -6.08 -10.03 16.46
N LYS A 233 -5.38 -10.79 17.31
CA LYS A 233 -5.44 -12.26 17.27
C LYS A 233 -6.82 -12.81 17.59
N GLU A 234 -7.58 -12.15 18.45
CA GLU A 234 -8.94 -12.54 18.81
C GLU A 234 -9.91 -12.19 17.69
N ILE A 235 -9.84 -10.96 17.17
CA ILE A 235 -10.69 -10.48 16.08
C ILE A 235 -10.52 -11.34 14.82
N MET A 236 -9.28 -11.71 14.47
CA MET A 236 -9.02 -12.54 13.29
C MET A 236 -9.58 -13.97 13.39
N LYS A 237 -9.95 -14.43 14.59
CA LYS A 237 -10.61 -15.74 14.83
C LYS A 237 -12.13 -15.68 14.80
N LEU A 238 -12.72 -14.47 14.83
CA LEU A 238 -14.17 -14.31 14.83
C LEU A 238 -14.76 -14.82 13.52
N SER A 239 -15.97 -15.38 13.62
CA SER A 239 -16.82 -15.55 12.44
C SER A 239 -17.17 -14.19 11.86
N ASP A 240 -17.61 -14.18 10.60
CA ASP A 240 -17.99 -12.94 9.92
C ASP A 240 -19.16 -12.23 10.64
N GLU A 241 -20.13 -12.99 11.17
CA GLU A 241 -21.23 -12.45 12.00
C GLU A 241 -20.70 -11.81 13.29
N GLN A 242 -19.82 -12.52 14.01
CA GLN A 242 -19.20 -12.01 15.23
C GLN A 242 -18.33 -10.78 14.96
N PHE A 243 -17.68 -10.71 13.80
CA PHE A 243 -16.90 -9.56 13.38
C PHE A 243 -17.79 -8.34 13.10
N VAL A 244 -18.92 -8.54 12.41
CA VAL A 244 -19.93 -7.48 12.21
C VAL A 244 -20.48 -6.99 13.56
N ASP A 245 -20.80 -7.89 14.48
CA ASP A 245 -21.26 -7.51 15.83
C ASP A 245 -20.18 -6.73 16.59
N ALA A 246 -18.91 -7.12 16.47
CA ALA A 246 -17.80 -6.39 17.07
C ALA A 246 -17.65 -4.98 16.48
N ILE A 247 -17.79 -4.81 15.17
CA ILE A 247 -17.78 -3.50 14.49
C ILE A 247 -18.97 -2.65 14.96
N ASN A 248 -20.19 -3.21 14.97
CA ASN A 248 -21.39 -2.51 15.42
C ASN A 248 -21.24 -2.05 16.87
N LYS A 249 -20.72 -2.91 17.75
CA LYS A 249 -20.42 -2.57 19.14
C LYS A 249 -19.35 -1.47 19.22
N ALA A 250 -18.30 -1.54 18.41
CA ALA A 250 -17.27 -0.52 18.37
C ALA A 250 -17.82 0.87 17.97
N PHE A 251 -18.75 0.95 17.03
CA PHE A 251 -19.36 2.23 16.62
C PHE A 251 -20.48 2.72 17.56
N THR A 252 -21.30 1.83 18.11
CA THR A 252 -22.54 2.22 18.81
C THR A 252 -22.49 2.11 20.32
N SER A 253 -21.54 1.34 20.88
CA SER A 253 -21.53 1.09 22.32
C SER A 253 -21.28 2.37 23.12
N ASP A 254 -22.15 2.60 24.10
CA ASP A 254 -22.00 3.66 25.10
C ASP A 254 -20.94 3.32 26.15
N THR A 255 -20.46 2.08 26.21
CA THR A 255 -19.35 1.67 27.10
C THR A 255 -18.07 2.48 26.84
N TYR A 256 -17.89 2.96 25.62
CA TYR A 256 -16.76 3.83 25.25
C TYR A 256 -17.15 5.31 25.18
N LYS A 257 -18.37 5.68 25.58
CA LYS A 257 -18.73 7.07 25.86
C LYS A 257 -18.24 7.39 27.26
N HIS A 258 -17.00 7.87 27.37
CA HIS A 258 -16.65 9.01 28.21
C HIS A 258 -15.14 9.31 28.20
N ASN A 259 -14.83 10.61 28.39
CA ASN A 259 -13.57 11.12 28.94
C ASN A 259 -12.29 11.05 28.09
N GLY A 260 -12.37 10.88 26.76
CA GLY A 260 -11.18 10.91 25.89
C GLY A 260 -10.30 12.16 26.08
N VAL A 261 -10.93 13.34 26.18
CA VAL A 261 -10.24 14.62 26.47
C VAL A 261 -9.60 14.63 27.87
N ILE A 262 -10.26 14.03 28.86
CA ILE A 262 -9.76 13.96 30.25
C ILE A 262 -8.58 12.98 30.34
N SER A 263 -8.65 11.82 29.68
CA SER A 263 -7.57 10.83 29.71
C SER A 263 -6.29 11.29 28.98
N ILE A 264 -6.43 12.05 27.88
CA ILE A 264 -5.30 12.65 27.17
C ILE A 264 -4.69 13.76 28.02
N THR A 265 -5.51 14.63 28.63
CA THR A 265 -5.01 15.69 29.51
C THR A 265 -4.37 15.14 30.78
N GLU A 266 -4.85 14.01 31.32
CA GLU A 266 -4.24 13.31 32.45
C GLU A 266 -2.92 12.61 32.08
N ARG A 267 -2.84 11.94 30.91
CA ARG A 267 -1.57 11.36 30.41
C ARG A 267 -0.53 12.43 30.13
N ILE A 268 -0.95 13.53 29.51
CA ILE A 268 -0.09 14.69 29.28
C ILE A 268 0.35 15.26 30.63
N ARG A 269 -0.57 15.55 31.56
CA ARG A 269 -0.25 16.08 32.89
C ARG A 269 0.69 15.17 33.68
N SER A 270 0.47 13.86 33.68
CA SER A 270 1.32 12.85 34.32
C SER A 270 2.72 12.82 33.72
N TYR A 271 2.83 12.87 32.39
CA TYR A 271 4.11 12.93 31.70
C TYR A 271 4.86 14.24 32.01
N TRP A 272 4.18 15.38 32.02
CA TRP A 272 4.79 16.68 32.33
C TRP A 272 5.23 16.80 33.80
N GLN A 273 4.51 16.20 34.75
CA GLN A 273 4.91 16.15 36.17
C GLN A 273 6.16 15.29 36.44
N GLN A 274 6.53 14.38 35.52
CA GLN A 274 7.74 13.57 35.63
C GLN A 274 8.96 14.22 34.97
N VAL A 275 8.76 15.18 34.08
CA VAL A 275 9.80 15.77 33.22
C VAL A 275 10.24 17.16 33.70
N ILE A 276 9.46 17.81 34.56
CA ILE A 276 9.82 19.09 35.19
C ILE A 276 9.90 18.87 36.71
N PRO A 277 11.08 19.07 37.36
CA PRO A 277 11.20 19.04 38.82
C PRO A 277 10.45 20.18 39.51
#